data_AF-A0A9P6EBY1-F1
#
_entry.id   AF-A0A9P6EBY1-F1
#
_cell.length_a   1.000
_cell.length_b   1.000
_cell.length_c   1.000
_cell.angle_alpha   90.00
_cell.angle_beta   90.00
_cell.angle_gamma   90.00
#
_symmetry.space_group_name_H-M   'P 1'
#
loop_
_entity.id
_entity.type
_entity.pdbx_description
1 polymer ?
#
loop_
_entity_poly.entity_id
_entity_poly.type
_entity_poly.pdbx_seq_one_letter_code
_entity_poly.pdbx_strand_id
1 'polypeptide(L)'
;SAASFATPPDPSDPLSLEAEYFHDAASMGADVFTAAQEAVDSFRHEAPSPHPKVFIVTGNMIAFEKNPNPEYLCLSIQKSIEAQLIEAFAESYQKDNFRFYFASLASKSGVLNTAEFIHGAPTHAKVYRDKGILLHIRPSKEAGITG
;
A
#
# COMPACT_ATOMS: atom_id res chain seq x y z
N SER A 1 7.83 1.21 4.58
CA SER A 1 7.64 2.54 5.19
C SER A 1 6.91 2.38 6.51
N ALA A 2 7.23 3.21 7.51
CA ALA A 2 6.36 3.40 8.66
C ALA A 2 5.10 4.18 8.21
N ALA A 3 4.01 4.10 8.97
CA ALA A 3 2.80 4.86 8.68
C ALA A 3 2.94 6.29 9.23
N SER A 4 2.64 7.30 8.42
CA SER A 4 2.46 8.68 8.85
C SER A 4 1.05 8.88 9.35
N PHE A 5 0.92 9.28 10.62
CA PHE A 5 -0.36 9.63 11.21
C PHE A 5 -0.24 11.00 11.85
N ALA A 6 -0.86 12.00 11.23
CA ALA A 6 -0.99 13.34 11.73
C ALA A 6 -2.45 13.76 11.56
N THR A 7 -3.08 14.13 12.68
CA THR A 7 -4.49 14.54 12.72
C THR A 7 -4.56 16.06 12.65
N PRO A 8 -5.42 16.64 11.79
CA PRO A 8 -5.64 18.09 11.78
C PRO A 8 -6.10 18.56 13.17
N PRO A 9 -5.62 19.72 13.66
CA PRO A 9 -6.09 20.31 14.92
C PRO A 9 -7.61 20.55 14.93
N ASP A 10 -8.18 20.90 13.78
CA ASP A 10 -9.62 20.99 13.56
C ASP A 10 -10.05 19.95 12.50
N PRO A 11 -10.72 18.86 12.88
CA PRO A 11 -11.20 17.85 11.92
C PRO A 11 -12.21 18.39 10.90
N SER A 12 -12.86 19.53 11.18
CA SER A 12 -13.77 20.19 10.23
C SER A 12 -13.05 21.10 9.23
N ASP A 13 -11.77 21.40 9.48
CA ASP A 13 -10.87 22.13 8.59
C ASP A 13 -9.58 21.31 8.34
N PRO A 14 -9.55 20.41 7.35
CA PRO A 14 -8.36 19.61 7.05
C PRO A 14 -7.14 20.45 6.65
N LEU A 15 -7.34 21.72 6.25
CA LEU A 15 -6.25 22.63 5.91
C LEU A 15 -5.60 23.25 7.15
N SER A 16 -6.15 23.01 8.34
CA SER A 16 -5.50 23.34 9.62
C SER A 16 -4.27 22.47 9.91
N LEU A 17 -4.06 21.41 9.14
CA LEU A 17 -2.86 20.59 9.22
C LEU A 17 -1.63 21.34 8.67
N GLU A 18 -0.55 21.38 9.44
CA GLU A 18 0.72 21.95 8.98
C GLU A 18 1.24 21.21 7.74
N ALA A 19 1.66 21.99 6.73
CA ALA A 19 2.06 21.45 5.42
C ALA A 19 3.23 20.45 5.51
N GLU A 20 4.10 20.57 6.51
CA GLU A 20 5.21 19.64 6.76
C GLU A 20 4.70 18.21 6.96
N TYR A 21 3.62 17.99 7.71
CA TYR A 21 3.05 16.64 7.89
C TYR A 21 2.52 16.04 6.59
N PHE A 22 1.97 16.87 5.71
CA PHE A 22 1.54 16.44 4.38
C PHE A 22 2.74 16.04 3.52
N HIS A 23 3.80 16.87 3.51
CA HIS A 23 5.02 16.59 2.77
C HIS A 23 5.73 15.33 3.26
N ASP A 24 5.83 15.13 4.56
CA ASP A 24 6.41 13.94 5.17
C ASP A 24 5.64 12.67 4.78
N ALA A 25 4.31 12.72 4.84
CA ALA A 25 3.46 11.60 4.43
C ALA A 25 3.64 11.25 2.94
N ALA A 26 3.70 12.28 2.08
CA ALA A 26 3.94 12.08 0.66
C ALA A 26 5.33 11.49 0.38
N SER A 27 6.37 12.01 1.05
CA SER A 27 7.75 11.51 0.93
C SER A 27 7.85 10.05 1.37
N MET A 28 7.26 9.69 2.52
CA MET A 28 7.24 8.31 3.00
C MET A 28 6.54 7.34 2.04
N GLY A 29 5.50 7.79 1.34
CA GLY A 29 4.86 7.00 0.29
C GLY A 29 5.76 6.84 -0.93
N ALA A 30 6.46 7.91 -1.31
CA ALA A 30 7.38 7.93 -2.45
C ALA A 30 8.64 7.07 -2.22
N ASP A 31 9.09 6.86 -0.99
CA ASP A 31 10.24 5.99 -0.66
C ASP A 31 10.09 4.55 -1.16
N VAL A 32 8.85 4.10 -1.42
CA VAL A 32 8.58 2.81 -2.09
C VAL A 32 9.24 2.73 -3.46
N PHE A 33 9.34 3.85 -4.18
CA PHE A 33 10.02 3.90 -5.47
C PHE A 33 11.48 3.49 -5.34
N THR A 34 12.22 4.10 -4.41
CA THR A 34 13.63 3.79 -4.15
C THR A 34 13.81 2.33 -3.73
N ALA A 35 12.97 1.85 -2.81
CA ALA A 35 13.01 0.45 -2.37
C ALA A 35 12.72 -0.54 -3.52
N ALA A 36 11.82 -0.19 -4.44
CA ALA A 36 11.52 -0.99 -5.62
C ALA A 36 12.68 -0.99 -6.63
N GLN A 37 13.41 0.12 -6.79
CA GLN A 37 14.62 0.17 -7.63
C GLN A 37 15.66 -0.83 -7.14
N GLU A 38 15.98 -0.78 -5.85
CA GLU A 38 16.94 -1.70 -5.22
C GLU A 38 16.50 -3.17 -5.36
N ALA A 39 15.21 -3.44 -5.16
CA ALA A 39 14.66 -4.79 -5.30
C ALA A 39 14.75 -5.30 -6.74
N VAL A 40 14.38 -4.49 -7.74
CA VAL A 40 14.47 -4.85 -9.16
C VAL A 40 15.91 -5.12 -9.56
N ASP A 41 16.86 -4.31 -9.10
CA ASP A 41 18.27 -4.54 -9.37
C ASP A 41 18.73 -5.86 -8.78
N SER A 42 18.33 -6.21 -7.54
CA SER A 42 18.60 -7.55 -6.98
C SER A 42 17.97 -8.66 -7.81
N PHE A 43 16.69 -8.52 -8.18
CA PHE A 43 15.95 -9.54 -8.93
C PHE A 43 16.58 -9.87 -10.28
N ARG A 44 17.21 -8.88 -10.94
CA ARG A 44 17.92 -9.05 -12.20
C ARG A 44 19.25 -9.81 -12.05
N HIS A 45 19.91 -9.70 -10.91
CA HIS A 45 21.21 -10.34 -10.64
C HIS A 45 21.08 -11.73 -10.00
N GLU A 46 19.92 -12.06 -9.46
CA GLU A 46 19.64 -13.41 -8.94
C GLU A 46 19.52 -14.44 -10.07
N ALA A 47 19.94 -15.68 -9.79
CA ALA A 47 19.85 -16.76 -10.75
C ALA A 47 18.39 -17.02 -11.19
N PRO A 48 18.17 -17.42 -12.46
CA PRO A 48 16.83 -17.76 -12.95
C PRO A 48 16.14 -18.78 -12.04
N SER A 49 14.91 -18.46 -11.64
CA SER A 49 14.08 -19.32 -10.79
C SER A 49 12.75 -19.58 -11.50
N PRO A 50 12.17 -20.79 -11.37
CA PRO A 50 10.80 -21.05 -11.83
C PRO A 50 9.76 -20.24 -11.03
N HIS A 51 10.13 -19.73 -9.85
CA HIS A 51 9.26 -18.90 -9.03
C HIS A 51 9.45 -17.42 -9.31
N PRO A 52 8.36 -16.63 -9.35
CA PRO A 52 8.46 -15.19 -9.54
C PRO A 52 9.20 -14.52 -8.37
N LYS A 53 9.92 -13.44 -8.68
CA LYS A 53 10.46 -12.54 -7.66
C LYS A 53 9.36 -11.57 -7.23
N VAL A 54 9.22 -11.34 -5.94
CA VAL A 54 8.04 -10.66 -5.39
C VAL A 54 8.46 -9.48 -4.52
N PHE A 55 7.86 -8.32 -4.81
CA PHE A 55 7.93 -7.12 -3.98
C PHE A 55 6.54 -6.82 -3.42
N ILE A 56 6.43 -6.66 -2.10
CA ILE A 56 5.16 -6.46 -1.40
C ILE A 56 5.24 -5.18 -0.60
N VAL A 57 4.28 -4.27 -0.83
CA VAL A 57 4.02 -3.13 0.05
C VAL A 57 2.81 -3.44 0.90
N THR A 58 2.97 -3.32 2.20
CA THR A 58 1.88 -3.48 3.16
C THR A 58 1.04 -2.20 3.22
N GLY A 59 -0.25 -2.35 2.94
CA GLY A 59 -1.20 -1.25 2.91
C GLY A 59 -2.50 -1.55 3.65
N ASN A 60 -3.49 -0.70 3.43
CA ASN A 60 -4.85 -0.86 3.92
C ASN A 60 -5.83 -0.30 2.86
N MET A 61 -7.13 -0.41 3.08
CA MET A 61 -8.14 0.05 2.11
C MET A 61 -8.18 1.57 1.90
N ILE A 62 -7.59 2.37 2.81
CA ILE A 62 -7.73 3.82 2.78
C ILE A 62 -7.12 4.47 1.52
N ALA A 63 -6.22 3.75 0.84
CA ALA A 63 -5.67 4.14 -0.45
C ALA A 63 -6.74 4.30 -1.54
N PHE A 64 -7.88 3.62 -1.38
CA PHE A 64 -8.96 3.51 -2.38
C PHE A 64 -10.24 4.22 -1.95
N GLU A 65 -10.24 4.90 -0.80
CA GLU A 65 -11.39 5.65 -0.32
C GLU A 65 -11.50 6.99 -1.05
N LYS A 66 -12.67 7.27 -1.64
CA LYS A 66 -12.90 8.52 -2.40
C LYS A 66 -13.00 9.76 -1.51
N ASN A 67 -13.44 9.57 -0.26
CA ASN A 67 -13.65 10.63 0.73
C ASN A 67 -13.07 10.17 2.07
N PRO A 68 -11.74 10.16 2.24
CA PRO A 68 -11.13 9.74 3.50
C PRO A 68 -11.59 10.68 4.63
N ASN A 69 -11.80 10.12 5.83
CA ASN A 69 -12.00 10.95 7.01
C ASN A 69 -10.78 11.89 7.16
N PRO A 70 -10.98 13.22 7.32
CA PRO A 70 -9.91 14.21 7.48
C PRO A 70 -8.81 13.84 8.47
N GLU A 71 -9.16 13.11 9.54
CA GLU A 71 -8.20 12.62 10.55
C GLU A 71 -7.13 11.68 9.98
N TYR A 72 -7.39 11.07 8.83
CA TYR A 72 -6.50 10.15 8.13
C TYR A 72 -5.94 10.73 6.82
N LEU A 73 -6.00 12.04 6.60
CA LEU A 73 -5.55 12.66 5.35
C LEU A 73 -4.11 12.27 4.98
N CYS A 74 -3.15 12.44 5.90
CA CYS A 74 -1.76 12.03 5.68
C CYS A 74 -1.63 10.54 5.35
N LEU A 75 -2.32 9.69 6.10
CA LEU A 75 -2.30 8.24 5.90
C LEU A 75 -2.88 7.87 4.53
N SER A 76 -3.98 8.50 4.13
CA SER A 76 -4.60 8.32 2.81
C SER A 76 -3.65 8.71 1.69
N ILE A 77 -3.04 9.89 1.74
CA ILE A 77 -2.07 10.35 0.75
C ILE A 77 -0.89 9.39 0.63
N GLN A 78 -0.28 9.01 1.76
CA GLN A 78 0.82 8.05 1.76
C GLN A 78 0.40 6.74 1.06
N LYS A 79 -0.73 6.15 1.46
CA LYS A 79 -1.17 4.84 0.96
C LYS A 79 -1.65 4.89 -0.49
N SER A 80 -2.20 6.00 -0.95
CA SER A 80 -2.56 6.20 -2.35
C SER A 80 -1.31 6.29 -3.24
N ILE A 81 -0.25 6.98 -2.81
CA ILE A 81 1.03 7.01 -3.54
C ILE A 81 1.62 5.60 -3.63
N GLU A 82 1.68 4.88 -2.50
CA GLU A 82 2.19 3.50 -2.46
C GLU A 82 1.40 2.57 -3.40
N ALA A 83 0.06 2.63 -3.38
CA ALA A 83 -0.79 1.81 -4.24
C ALA A 83 -0.59 2.13 -5.73
N GLN A 84 -0.53 3.42 -6.10
CA GLN A 84 -0.36 3.86 -7.48
C GLN A 84 1.00 3.42 -8.06
N LEU A 85 2.08 3.57 -7.28
CA LEU A 85 3.41 3.11 -7.67
C LEU A 85 3.43 1.60 -7.94
N ILE A 86 2.81 0.83 -7.04
CA ILE A 86 2.79 -0.62 -7.15
C ILE A 86 1.95 -1.11 -8.34
N GLU A 87 0.83 -0.46 -8.66
CA GLU A 87 0.07 -0.76 -9.88
C GLU A 87 0.91 -0.52 -11.14
N ALA A 88 1.60 0.63 -11.21
CA ALA A 88 2.47 0.96 -12.33
C ALA A 88 3.63 -0.02 -12.49
N PHE A 89 4.27 -0.45 -11.39
CA PHE A 89 5.33 -1.44 -11.43
C PHE A 89 4.81 -2.83 -11.80
N ALA A 90 3.66 -3.23 -11.26
CA ALA A 90 3.01 -4.48 -11.56
C ALA A 90 2.72 -4.59 -13.07
N GLU A 91 2.28 -3.52 -13.72
CA GLU A 91 2.06 -3.47 -15.17
C GLU A 91 3.38 -3.49 -15.97
N SER A 92 4.38 -2.73 -15.52
CA SER A 92 5.64 -2.58 -16.27
C SER A 92 6.49 -3.86 -16.30
N TYR A 93 6.51 -4.62 -15.20
CA TYR A 93 7.41 -5.77 -15.04
C TYR A 93 6.72 -7.14 -15.25
N GLN A 94 5.50 -7.17 -15.82
CA GLN A 94 4.75 -8.44 -16.01
C GLN A 94 5.54 -9.50 -16.79
N LYS A 95 6.34 -9.05 -17.76
CA LYS A 95 7.13 -9.89 -18.68
C LYS A 95 8.42 -10.43 -18.05
N ASP A 96 8.92 -9.79 -16.99
CA ASP A 96 10.19 -10.13 -16.34
C ASP A 96 10.05 -11.22 -15.26
N ASN A 97 8.87 -11.82 -15.14
CA ASN A 97 8.52 -12.74 -14.05
C ASN A 97 8.67 -12.11 -12.65
N PHE A 98 8.60 -10.78 -12.56
CA PHE A 98 8.50 -10.06 -11.29
C PHE A 98 7.03 -9.79 -10.96
N ARG A 99 6.73 -9.71 -9.67
CA ARG A 99 5.38 -9.47 -9.16
C ARG A 99 5.43 -8.38 -8.09
N PHE A 100 4.58 -7.38 -8.27
CA PHE A 100 4.43 -6.28 -7.33
C PHE A 100 3.02 -6.32 -6.76
N TYR A 101 2.92 -6.20 -5.44
CA TYR A 101 1.65 -6.34 -4.73
C TYR A 101 1.47 -5.28 -3.67
N PHE A 102 0.33 -4.59 -3.72
CA PHE A 102 -0.14 -3.74 -2.64
C PHE A 102 -1.09 -4.57 -1.79
N ALA A 103 -0.62 -4.98 -0.63
CA ALA A 103 -1.35 -5.89 0.21
C ALA A 103 -2.22 -5.08 1.19
N SER A 104 -3.46 -4.80 0.81
CA SER A 104 -4.46 -4.21 1.71
C SER A 104 -4.86 -5.23 2.77
N LEU A 105 -4.78 -4.86 4.05
CA LEU A 105 -5.28 -5.69 5.14
C LEU A 105 -6.70 -6.20 4.85
N ALA A 106 -6.86 -7.52 4.87
CA ALA A 106 -8.14 -8.20 5.04
C ALA A 106 -8.14 -8.81 6.44
N SER A 107 -9.18 -8.57 7.24
CA SER A 107 -9.41 -9.40 8.43
C SER A 107 -9.56 -10.87 8.02
N LYS A 108 -9.62 -11.77 9.00
CA LYS A 108 -9.96 -13.19 8.73
C LYS A 108 -11.26 -13.37 7.96
N SER A 109 -12.19 -12.42 8.01
CA SER A 109 -13.46 -12.47 7.28
C SER A 109 -13.45 -11.68 5.96
N GLY A 110 -12.34 -11.04 5.60
CA GLY A 110 -12.30 -10.12 4.46
C GLY A 110 -13.00 -8.79 4.71
N VAL A 111 -13.49 -8.54 5.93
CA VAL A 111 -14.22 -7.32 6.33
C VAL A 111 -13.33 -6.47 7.23
N LEU A 112 -13.32 -5.15 7.06
CA LEU A 112 -12.51 -4.26 7.90
C LEU A 112 -12.86 -4.40 9.39
N ASN A 113 -11.86 -4.70 10.23
CA ASN A 113 -11.96 -4.62 11.68
C ASN A 113 -10.85 -3.73 12.23
N THR A 114 -11.24 -2.54 12.69
CA THR A 114 -10.34 -1.50 13.22
C THR A 114 -9.59 -1.95 14.49
N ALA A 115 -10.11 -2.92 15.24
CA ALA A 115 -9.43 -3.46 16.42
C ALA A 115 -8.30 -4.45 16.05
N GLU A 116 -8.43 -5.18 14.94
CA GLU A 116 -7.36 -6.05 14.43
C GLU A 116 -6.21 -5.24 13.80
N PHE A 117 -6.52 -4.05 13.27
CA PHE A 117 -5.56 -3.12 12.67
C PHE A 117 -4.49 -2.64 13.66
N ILE A 118 -4.86 -2.35 14.90
CA ILE A 118 -3.98 -1.75 15.92
C ILE A 118 -2.91 -2.74 16.44
N HIS A 119 -3.20 -4.05 16.45
CA HIS A 119 -2.36 -5.04 17.13
C HIS A 119 -1.56 -5.97 16.21
N GLY A 120 -1.71 -5.85 14.89
CA GLY A 120 -1.38 -6.98 14.04
C GLY A 120 0.01 -7.01 13.42
N ALA A 121 0.83 -5.95 13.41
CA ALA A 121 2.01 -5.87 12.53
C ALA A 121 2.91 -7.16 12.48
N PRO A 122 3.25 -7.83 13.60
CA PRO A 122 3.98 -9.12 13.57
C PRO A 122 3.16 -10.30 12.99
N THR A 123 1.85 -10.31 13.23
CA THR A 123 0.89 -11.28 12.68
C THR A 123 0.76 -11.15 11.16
N HIS A 124 0.97 -9.95 10.59
CA HIS A 124 0.84 -9.69 9.14
C HIS A 124 1.95 -10.36 8.34
N ALA A 125 3.22 -10.15 8.75
CA ALA A 125 4.38 -10.77 8.09
C ALA A 125 4.29 -12.30 8.08
N LYS A 126 3.66 -12.88 9.11
CA LYS A 126 3.43 -14.33 9.20
C LYS A 126 2.36 -14.83 8.24
N VAL A 127 1.27 -14.08 8.00
CA VAL A 127 0.24 -14.47 7.02
C VAL A 127 0.77 -14.45 5.59
N TYR A 128 1.57 -13.43 5.22
CA TYR A 128 2.20 -13.38 3.89
C TYR A 128 3.23 -14.49 3.69
N ARG A 129 3.92 -14.93 4.75
CA ARG A 129 4.90 -16.01 4.73
C ARG A 129 4.27 -17.40 4.72
N ASP A 130 3.26 -17.64 5.54
CA ASP A 130 2.83 -19.01 5.89
C ASP A 130 1.56 -19.47 5.15
N LYS A 131 0.72 -18.56 4.63
CA LYS A 131 -0.62 -18.91 4.14
C LYS A 131 -0.89 -18.69 2.66
N GLY A 132 0.10 -18.28 1.86
CA GLY A 132 -0.11 -18.08 0.43
C GLY A 132 -1.16 -17.01 0.16
N ILE A 133 -0.74 -15.76 0.26
CA ILE A 133 -1.29 -14.59 -0.45
C ILE A 133 -2.81 -14.67 -0.75
N LEU A 134 -3.65 -14.35 0.24
CA LEU A 134 -5.02 -13.91 -0.05
C LEU A 134 -4.96 -12.43 -0.44
N LEU A 135 -4.50 -12.16 -1.67
CA LEU A 135 -4.63 -10.84 -2.27
C LEU A 135 -6.10 -10.62 -2.63
N HIS A 136 -6.71 -9.59 -2.08
CA HIS A 136 -7.83 -8.95 -2.75
C HIS A 136 -7.24 -8.14 -3.93
N ILE A 137 -6.87 -8.83 -5.03
CA ILE A 137 -6.54 -8.16 -6.29
C ILE A 137 -7.88 -7.65 -6.84
N ARG A 138 -8.18 -6.37 -6.68
CA ARG A 138 -9.20 -5.74 -7.51
C ARG A 138 -8.51 -5.26 -8.79
N PRO A 139 -8.85 -5.80 -9.97
CA PRO A 139 -8.50 -5.15 -11.22
C PRO A 139 -9.17 -3.76 -11.25
N SER A 140 -8.43 -2.70 -11.58
CA SER A 140 -8.96 -1.33 -11.59
C SER A 140 -10.15 -1.11 -12.55
N LYS A 141 -10.46 -2.08 -13.43
CA LYS A 141 -11.59 -2.03 -14.36
C LYS A 141 -12.95 -2.47 -13.80
N GLU A 142 -13.03 -3.01 -12.59
CA GLU A 142 -14.32 -3.44 -11.99
C GLU A 142 -14.87 -2.46 -10.94
N ALA A 143 -14.22 -1.31 -10.76
CA ALA A 143 -14.82 -0.18 -10.05
C ALA A 143 -15.76 0.57 -11.00
N GLY A 144 -16.96 0.01 -11.20
CA GLY A 144 -18.02 0.59 -12.05
C GLY A 144 -18.15 2.11 -11.86
N ILE A 145 -17.67 2.85 -12.86
CA ILE A 145 -18.11 4.21 -13.18
C ILE A 145 -19.05 4.03 -14.37
N THR A 146 -20.31 3.77 -14.08
CA THR A 146 -21.40 4.00 -15.03
C THR A 146 -21.76 5.48 -14.97
N GLY A 147 -21.65 6.16 -16.12
CA GLY A 147 -22.48 7.32 -16.51
C GLY A 147 -22.32 8.60 -15.71
#